data_AF-A0A955ZHV5-F1
#
_entry.id   AF-A0A955ZHV5-F1
#
_cell.length_a   1.000
_cell.length_b   1.000
_cell.length_c   1.000
_cell.angle_alpha   90.00
_cell.angle_beta   90.00
_cell.angle_gamma   90.00
#
_symmetry.space_group_name_H-M   'P 1'
#
loop_
_entity.id
_entity.type
_entity.pdbx_description
1 polymer ?
#
loop_
_entity_poly.entity_id
_entity_poly.type
_entity_poly.pdbx_seq_one_letter_code
_entity_poly.pdbx_strand_id
1 'polypeptide(L)'
;MRSQEVSSNRFNSATSNRFDDVLWQPYGAIFNYLAPLLAREHAQRALELDVGGERQPLHPGGELGLRGMRVERRNAHGRPEAIVHEDPAMVNAFAANAGWGTFHETHEIANVLAEGRRRVPAMLPAMEIAALKCALLTLDHVLRDDPARFTRSGWLSSTRESITNIVLADGDPVAFLDRVSWGVQYEELEALAELRQWVGAPPTPFEHLVAASGNPRTGCVDVVWLLAGVDPWAFRLTRLWNGPPFTVVAGCGVLREAAVWPTVASPECLWELCGRSERRSCHPANVGEATLQRVLGEVSAARREGFRRAVDLVERRCDDVVRSGLLNLARFDDAEPIIAPGDTSIGRGLERRLHRLFWSRVQDAEGRRVLDDALAAATATLRPETRDQRVTRDDALGNTVDWPTWLRCHRSVLNAVANPLGLPGELRTISFTIEPAPAQTR
;
A
#
# COMPACT_ATOMS: atom_id res chain seq x y z
N MET A 1 40.08 -1.26 5.30
CA MET A 1 39.67 0.01 4.66
C MET A 1 38.47 0.56 5.41
N ARG A 2 38.56 1.78 5.97
CA ARG A 2 37.40 2.47 6.56
C ARG A 2 36.59 3.08 5.42
N SER A 3 35.32 2.69 5.31
CA SER A 3 34.33 3.28 4.40
C SER A 3 34.40 4.80 4.49
N GLN A 4 34.47 5.50 3.34
CA GLN A 4 34.37 6.96 3.31
C GLN A 4 33.07 7.40 4.02
N GLU A 5 33.18 8.37 4.92
CA GLU A 5 32.02 8.95 5.60
C GLU A 5 31.24 9.82 4.61
N VAL A 6 30.16 9.27 4.07
CA VAL A 6 29.16 10.04 3.35
C VAL A 6 28.26 10.69 4.38
N SER A 7 28.06 12.01 4.31
CA SER A 7 27.09 12.69 5.17
C SER A 7 25.68 12.15 4.88
N SER A 8 24.95 11.78 5.94
CA SER A 8 23.61 11.19 5.85
C SER A 8 22.66 12.00 4.96
N ASN A 9 22.79 13.33 4.94
CA ASN A 9 21.94 14.22 4.14
C ASN A 9 22.14 14.08 2.63
N ARG A 10 23.38 13.92 2.13
CA ARG A 10 23.64 13.76 0.69
C ARG A 10 23.13 12.42 0.20
N PHE A 11 23.40 11.36 0.97
CA PHE A 11 22.91 10.02 0.65
C PHE A 11 21.39 9.95 0.66
N ASN A 12 20.74 10.46 1.71
CA ASN A 12 19.28 10.45 1.81
C ASN A 12 18.63 11.26 0.67
N SER A 13 19.17 12.43 0.33
CA SER A 13 18.63 13.25 -0.77
C SER A 13 18.77 12.56 -2.13
N ALA A 14 19.88 11.86 -2.37
CA ALA A 14 20.09 11.09 -3.59
C ALA A 14 19.17 9.86 -3.69
N THR A 15 18.71 9.32 -2.55
CA THR A 15 17.84 8.15 -2.56
C THR A 15 16.35 8.46 -2.70
N SER A 16 15.88 9.58 -2.15
CA SER A 16 14.43 9.86 -2.03
C SER A 16 13.66 9.67 -3.34
N ASN A 17 14.03 10.39 -4.40
CA ASN A 17 13.25 10.39 -5.64
C ASN A 17 13.54 9.19 -6.56
N ARG A 18 14.77 8.65 -6.53
CA ARG A 18 15.22 7.64 -7.50
C ARG A 18 14.96 6.21 -7.03
N PHE A 19 14.94 5.98 -5.72
CA PHE A 19 14.85 4.64 -5.15
C PHE A 19 13.66 4.52 -4.19
N ASP A 20 13.55 5.41 -3.21
CA ASP A 20 12.54 5.30 -2.14
C ASP A 20 11.12 5.55 -2.67
N ASP A 21 10.94 6.59 -3.48
CA ASP A 21 9.66 6.87 -4.14
C ASP A 21 9.23 5.73 -5.07
N VAL A 22 10.18 5.12 -5.77
CA VAL A 22 9.90 4.00 -6.67
C VAL A 22 9.42 2.79 -5.87
N LEU A 23 10.09 2.47 -4.76
CA LEU A 23 9.66 1.40 -3.86
C LEU A 23 8.31 1.70 -3.20
N TRP A 24 8.02 2.96 -2.89
CA TRP A 24 6.77 3.39 -2.26
C TRP A 24 5.54 3.21 -3.16
N GLN A 25 5.66 3.50 -4.45
CA GLN A 25 4.54 3.49 -5.41
C GLN A 25 3.58 2.29 -5.28
N PRO A 26 4.02 1.01 -5.24
CA PRO A 26 3.12 -0.12 -5.10
C PRO A 26 2.38 -0.17 -3.74
N TYR A 27 2.95 0.39 -2.67
CA TYR A 27 2.34 0.38 -1.34
C TYR A 27 1.54 1.65 -1.03
N GLY A 28 1.70 2.71 -1.83
CA GLY A 28 1.02 3.98 -1.59
C GLY A 28 -0.50 3.83 -1.48
N ALA A 29 -1.10 2.93 -2.26
CA ALA A 29 -2.53 2.65 -2.14
C ALA A 29 -2.94 2.03 -0.79
N ILE A 30 -2.12 1.09 -0.29
CA ILE A 30 -2.31 0.41 1.00
C ILE A 30 -2.24 1.44 2.13
N PHE A 31 -1.14 2.18 2.19
CA PHE A 31 -0.92 3.17 3.25
C PHE A 31 -1.88 4.34 3.19
N ASN A 32 -2.31 4.76 1.99
CA ASN A 32 -3.36 5.76 1.86
C ASN A 32 -4.65 5.26 2.51
N TYR A 33 -5.11 4.05 2.17
CA TYR A 33 -6.35 3.53 2.77
C TYR A 33 -6.20 3.38 4.30
N LEU A 34 -5.02 2.95 4.76
CA LEU A 34 -4.71 2.82 6.19
C LEU A 34 -4.58 4.15 6.94
N ALA A 35 -4.47 5.30 6.26
CA ALA A 35 -4.12 6.57 6.89
C ALA A 35 -4.94 6.94 8.14
N PRO A 36 -6.27 6.69 8.21
CA PRO A 36 -7.06 6.96 9.41
C PRO A 36 -6.61 6.13 10.64
N LEU A 37 -5.92 5.01 10.41
CA LEU A 37 -5.43 4.08 11.42
C LEU A 37 -3.92 4.16 11.64
N LEU A 38 -3.18 4.92 10.82
CA LEU A 38 -1.72 5.01 10.92
C LEU A 38 -1.29 5.71 12.22
N ALA A 39 -0.15 5.28 12.77
CA ALA A 39 0.51 6.02 13.83
C ALA A 39 0.93 7.42 13.33
N ARG A 40 1.00 8.41 14.23
CA ARG A 40 1.31 9.81 13.85
C ARG A 40 2.60 9.96 13.05
N GLU A 41 3.57 9.10 13.29
CA GLU A 41 4.86 9.05 12.58
C GLU A 41 4.76 8.52 11.14
N HIS A 42 3.69 7.78 10.82
CA HIS A 42 3.39 7.27 9.48
C HIS A 42 2.25 8.05 8.80
N ALA A 43 1.52 8.87 9.54
CA ALA A 43 0.43 9.68 9.02
C ALA A 43 0.97 10.78 8.09
N GLN A 44 0.62 10.69 6.81
CA GLN A 44 0.80 11.79 5.88
C GLN A 44 -0.10 12.97 6.30
N ARG A 45 0.41 14.21 6.22
CA ARG A 45 -0.37 15.41 6.59
C ARG A 45 -1.61 15.51 5.72
N ALA A 46 -2.78 15.74 6.35
CA ALA A 46 -4.00 16.08 5.63
C ALA A 46 -3.81 17.38 4.85
N LEU A 47 -4.29 17.42 3.62
CA LEU A 47 -4.30 18.61 2.79
C LEU A 47 -5.61 19.35 3.04
N GLU A 48 -5.57 20.58 3.55
CA GLU A 48 -6.79 21.40 3.62
C GLU A 48 -7.17 21.87 2.21
N LEU A 49 -8.35 21.49 1.75
CA LEU A 49 -8.96 22.00 0.52
C LEU A 49 -10.04 23.02 0.87
N ASP A 50 -10.11 24.10 0.12
CA ASP A 50 -11.22 25.04 0.18
C ASP A 50 -12.23 24.66 -0.92
N VAL A 51 -13.41 24.20 -0.52
CA VAL A 51 -14.50 23.80 -1.44
C VAL A 51 -15.75 24.59 -1.06
N GLY A 52 -16.16 25.53 -1.91
CA GLY A 52 -17.34 26.34 -1.66
C GLY A 52 -17.22 27.31 -0.48
N GLY A 53 -16.00 27.69 -0.07
CA GLY A 53 -15.76 28.56 1.09
C GLY A 53 -15.61 27.81 2.42
N GLU A 54 -15.74 26.49 2.41
CA GLU A 54 -15.49 25.63 3.57
C GLU A 54 -14.16 24.88 3.44
N ARG A 55 -13.39 24.86 4.52
CA ARG A 55 -12.14 24.09 4.60
C ARG A 55 -12.44 22.63 4.93
N GLN A 56 -12.13 21.74 4.00
CA GLN A 56 -12.26 20.30 4.18
C GLN A 56 -10.87 19.64 4.21
N PRO A 57 -10.52 18.91 5.30
CA PRO A 57 -9.27 18.16 5.34
C PRO A 57 -9.37 16.94 4.42
N LEU A 58 -8.61 16.95 3.33
CA LEU A 58 -8.35 15.77 2.51
C LEU A 58 -7.27 14.95 3.19
N HIS A 59 -7.70 13.92 3.92
CA HIS A 59 -6.79 12.92 4.42
C HIS A 59 -6.20 12.12 3.24
N PRO A 60 -4.92 11.73 3.30
CA PRO A 60 -4.36 10.71 2.42
C PRO A 60 -5.26 9.46 2.50
N GLY A 61 -5.84 9.01 1.38
CA GLY A 61 -6.84 7.94 1.34
C GLY A 61 -8.21 8.25 1.98
N GLY A 62 -8.44 9.49 2.42
CA GLY A 62 -9.77 9.99 2.69
C GLY A 62 -10.50 10.23 1.37
N GLU A 63 -11.65 9.59 1.20
CA GLU A 63 -12.65 10.09 0.26
C GLU A 63 -12.96 11.54 0.67
N LEU A 64 -12.71 12.51 -0.23
CA LEU A 64 -13.47 13.76 -0.15
C LEU A 64 -14.92 13.33 -0.15
N GLY A 65 -15.70 13.81 0.82
CA GLY A 65 -17.08 13.40 1.04
C GLY A 65 -18.08 13.79 -0.07
N LEU A 66 -17.57 14.05 -1.27
CA LEU A 66 -18.34 14.20 -2.48
C LEU A 66 -17.86 13.28 -3.61
N ARG A 67 -16.60 12.81 -3.62
CA ARG A 67 -15.93 12.30 -4.84
C ARG A 67 -14.67 11.53 -4.43
N GLY A 68 -14.61 10.20 -4.44
CA GLY A 68 -13.43 9.38 -4.07
C GLY A 68 -12.13 9.66 -4.86
N MET A 69 -11.58 10.87 -4.71
CA MET A 69 -10.52 11.47 -5.53
C MET A 69 -9.18 11.31 -4.83
N ARG A 70 -8.23 10.67 -5.51
CA ARG A 70 -6.84 10.49 -5.05
C ARG A 70 -5.90 11.18 -6.04
N VAL A 71 -5.13 12.16 -5.59
CA VAL A 71 -4.12 12.84 -6.43
C VAL A 71 -2.85 11.97 -6.50
N GLU A 72 -2.51 11.45 -7.68
CA GLU A 72 -1.32 10.60 -7.85
C GLU A 72 -0.06 11.36 -8.21
N ARG A 73 -0.20 12.50 -8.87
CA ARG A 73 0.93 13.27 -9.39
C ARG A 73 0.62 14.75 -9.32
N ARG A 74 1.65 15.55 -9.07
CA ARG A 74 1.58 17.01 -9.03
C ARG A 74 2.60 17.61 -9.99
N ASN A 75 2.26 18.76 -10.56
CA ASN A 75 3.20 19.56 -11.32
C ASN A 75 4.17 20.31 -10.39
N ALA A 76 5.13 21.02 -10.97
CA ALA A 76 6.12 21.84 -10.25
C ALA A 76 5.50 22.96 -9.38
N HIS A 77 4.22 23.29 -9.58
CA HIS A 77 3.47 24.29 -8.81
C HIS A 77 2.53 23.67 -7.77
N GLY A 78 2.64 22.36 -7.53
CA GLY A 78 1.84 21.64 -6.54
C GLY A 78 0.40 21.32 -6.98
N ARG A 79 0.01 21.63 -8.21
CA ARG A 79 -1.33 21.32 -8.76
C ARG A 79 -1.41 19.86 -9.19
N PRO A 80 -2.55 19.18 -9.02
CA PRO A 80 -2.74 17.81 -9.50
C PRO A 80 -2.54 17.69 -11.02
N GLU A 81 -1.63 16.82 -11.46
CA GLU A 81 -1.52 16.36 -12.86
C GLU A 81 -2.27 15.04 -13.09
N ALA A 82 -2.55 14.30 -12.01
CA ALA A 82 -3.16 12.99 -12.05
C ALA A 82 -4.10 12.80 -10.87
N ILE A 83 -5.33 12.38 -11.15
CA ILE A 83 -6.32 12.08 -10.11
C ILE A 83 -7.02 10.76 -10.44
N VAL A 84 -7.07 9.86 -9.47
CA VAL A 84 -7.90 8.64 -9.51
C VAL A 84 -9.25 8.98 -8.91
N HIS A 85 -10.32 8.64 -9.61
CA HIS A 85 -11.69 8.81 -9.16
C HIS A 85 -12.58 7.73 -9.77
N GLU A 86 -13.79 7.51 -9.26
CA GLU A 86 -14.71 6.48 -9.78
C GLU A 86 -15.61 6.98 -10.93
N ASP A 87 -15.81 8.29 -11.03
CA ASP A 87 -16.59 9.01 -12.04
C ASP A 87 -15.80 10.17 -12.69
N PRO A 88 -15.35 10.05 -13.94
CA PRO A 88 -14.57 11.07 -14.62
C PRO A 88 -15.35 12.34 -15.02
N ALA A 89 -16.66 12.28 -15.18
CA ALA A 89 -17.47 13.49 -15.41
C ALA A 89 -17.42 14.41 -14.17
N MET A 90 -17.47 13.81 -12.98
CA MET A 90 -17.30 14.55 -11.72
C MET A 90 -15.89 15.09 -11.49
N VAL A 91 -14.84 14.38 -11.93
CA VAL A 91 -13.46 14.92 -11.89
C VAL A 91 -13.36 16.16 -12.75
N ASN A 92 -13.92 16.11 -13.96
CA ASN A 92 -13.94 17.25 -14.87
C ASN A 92 -14.67 18.47 -14.32
N ALA A 93 -15.83 18.24 -13.71
CA ALA A 93 -16.58 19.32 -13.06
C ALA A 93 -15.81 19.92 -11.87
N PHE A 94 -15.15 19.08 -11.06
CA PHE A 94 -14.33 19.55 -9.93
C PHE A 94 -13.11 20.35 -10.40
N ALA A 95 -12.43 19.84 -11.42
CA ALA A 95 -11.28 20.46 -12.06
C ALA A 95 -11.60 21.85 -12.59
N ALA A 96 -12.73 21.97 -13.28
CA ALA A 96 -13.21 23.24 -13.80
C ALA A 96 -13.48 24.22 -12.65
N ASN A 97 -14.15 23.77 -11.58
CA ASN A 97 -14.45 24.60 -10.41
C ASN A 97 -13.20 25.01 -9.62
N ALA A 98 -12.17 24.15 -9.57
CA ALA A 98 -10.91 24.42 -8.89
C ALA A 98 -9.88 25.16 -9.77
N GLY A 99 -10.20 25.44 -11.04
CA GLY A 99 -9.31 26.14 -11.99
C GLY A 99 -8.15 25.27 -12.50
N TRP A 100 -8.33 23.96 -12.56
CA TRP A 100 -7.30 22.97 -12.92
C TRP A 100 -7.36 22.51 -14.39
N GLY A 101 -8.40 22.88 -15.13
CA GLY A 101 -8.58 22.52 -16.55
C GLY A 101 -9.50 21.31 -16.74
N THR A 102 -9.47 20.70 -17.93
CA THR A 102 -10.28 19.53 -18.32
C THR A 102 -9.42 18.26 -18.34
N PHE A 103 -9.93 17.18 -17.79
CA PHE A 103 -9.36 15.82 -17.76
C PHE A 103 -10.05 14.91 -18.80
N HIS A 104 -9.31 13.94 -19.34
CA HIS A 104 -9.85 12.93 -20.25
C HIS A 104 -9.98 11.57 -19.56
N GLU A 105 -11.11 10.90 -19.77
CA GLU A 105 -11.39 9.55 -19.26
C GLU A 105 -10.59 8.51 -20.05
N THR A 106 -9.94 7.57 -19.34
CA THR A 106 -9.49 6.30 -19.92
C THR A 106 -10.03 5.15 -19.07
N HIS A 107 -10.85 4.29 -19.68
CA HIS A 107 -11.31 3.06 -19.04
C HIS A 107 -10.24 1.98 -19.20
N GLU A 108 -9.47 1.68 -18.14
CA GLU A 108 -8.66 0.46 -18.11
C GLU A 108 -8.96 -0.28 -16.80
N ILE A 109 -9.78 -1.35 -16.92
CA ILE A 109 -9.79 -2.43 -15.93
C ILE A 109 -8.34 -2.88 -15.78
N ALA A 110 -7.85 -3.01 -14.55
CA ALA A 110 -6.49 -3.47 -14.26
C ALA A 110 -6.32 -4.95 -14.67
N ASN A 111 -6.31 -5.19 -15.98
CA ASN A 111 -5.77 -6.37 -16.60
C ASN A 111 -4.25 -6.31 -16.42
N VAL A 112 -3.59 -7.47 -16.39
CA VAL A 112 -2.14 -7.66 -16.19
C VAL A 112 -1.30 -6.77 -17.14
N LEU A 113 -1.86 -6.38 -18.29
CA LEU A 113 -1.26 -5.44 -19.25
C LEU A 113 -1.27 -3.96 -18.81
N ALA A 114 -2.21 -3.55 -17.95
CA ALA A 114 -2.34 -2.18 -17.46
C ALA A 114 -1.51 -1.89 -16.20
N GLU A 115 -1.05 -2.90 -15.46
CA GLU A 115 0.13 -2.72 -14.58
C GLU A 115 1.42 -2.50 -15.39
N GLY A 116 1.39 -2.77 -16.70
CA GLY A 116 2.38 -2.28 -17.66
C GLY A 116 2.16 -0.82 -18.12
N ARG A 117 0.99 -0.20 -17.85
CA ARG A 117 0.65 1.18 -18.28
C ARG A 117 0.48 2.18 -17.13
N ARG A 118 -0.01 1.75 -15.97
CA ARG A 118 0.43 2.32 -14.68
C ARG A 118 1.91 2.04 -14.64
N ARG A 119 2.77 3.04 -14.85
CA ARG A 119 4.22 2.86 -14.68
C ARG A 119 4.59 2.64 -13.20
N VAL A 120 3.77 1.95 -12.41
CA VAL A 120 4.14 1.41 -11.10
C VAL A 120 4.77 0.06 -11.40
N PRO A 121 6.10 -0.04 -11.35
CA PRO A 121 6.76 -1.26 -11.73
C PRO A 121 6.39 -2.37 -10.75
N ALA A 122 6.06 -3.58 -11.22
CA ALA A 122 5.89 -4.68 -10.27
C ALA A 122 7.23 -4.98 -9.58
N MET A 123 8.33 -4.90 -10.32
CA MET A 123 9.70 -4.94 -9.79
C MET A 123 10.65 -4.10 -10.64
N LEU A 124 11.58 -3.41 -9.99
CA LEU A 124 12.73 -2.76 -10.62
C LEU A 124 14.00 -2.94 -9.79
N PRO A 125 15.18 -2.83 -10.43
CA PRO A 125 16.44 -2.78 -9.70
C PRO A 125 16.44 -1.69 -8.61
N ALA A 126 15.86 -0.53 -8.89
CA ALA A 126 15.76 0.55 -7.93
C ALA A 126 14.95 0.17 -6.66
N MET A 127 13.91 -0.66 -6.80
CA MET A 127 13.12 -1.15 -5.66
C MET A 127 13.94 -2.11 -4.81
N GLU A 128 14.66 -3.05 -5.44
CA GLU A 128 15.52 -4.00 -4.72
C GLU A 128 16.67 -3.28 -3.99
N ILE A 129 17.27 -2.25 -4.61
CA ILE A 129 18.27 -1.41 -3.96
C ILE A 129 17.68 -0.64 -2.78
N ALA A 130 16.50 -0.04 -2.95
CA ALA A 130 15.80 0.66 -1.86
C ALA A 130 15.52 -0.30 -0.70
N ALA A 131 15.00 -1.50 -0.98
CA ALA A 131 14.68 -2.52 0.01
C ALA A 131 15.92 -2.99 0.78
N LEU A 132 17.00 -3.36 0.07
CA LEU A 132 18.25 -3.77 0.69
C LEU A 132 18.85 -2.64 1.55
N LYS A 133 18.83 -1.41 1.03
CA LYS A 133 19.32 -0.23 1.75
C LYS A 133 18.54 -0.02 3.04
N CYS A 134 17.21 -0.02 2.99
CA CYS A 134 16.34 0.16 4.16
C CYS A 134 16.57 -0.94 5.20
N ALA A 135 16.71 -2.19 4.77
CA ALA A 135 17.02 -3.31 5.67
C ALA A 135 18.37 -3.10 6.37
N LEU A 136 19.43 -2.80 5.62
CA LEU A 136 20.78 -2.60 6.18
C LEU A 136 20.88 -1.38 7.09
N LEU A 137 20.24 -0.26 6.74
CA LEU A 137 20.21 0.93 7.59
C LEU A 137 19.44 0.67 8.90
N THR A 138 18.32 -0.04 8.82
CA THR A 138 17.56 -0.46 10.00
C THR A 138 18.43 -1.34 10.90
N LEU A 139 19.03 -2.40 10.36
CA LEU A 139 19.89 -3.33 11.12
C LEU A 139 21.10 -2.63 11.73
N ASP A 140 21.73 -1.69 11.01
CA ASP A 140 22.86 -0.94 11.53
C ASP A 140 22.46 0.02 12.65
N HIS A 141 21.26 0.61 12.54
CA HIS A 141 20.70 1.46 13.59
C HIS A 141 20.38 0.66 14.85
N VAL A 142 19.68 -0.47 14.73
CA VAL A 142 19.26 -1.24 15.91
C VAL A 142 20.43 -1.96 16.59
N LEU A 143 21.46 -2.33 15.84
CA LEU A 143 22.67 -2.97 16.38
C LEU A 143 23.76 -1.96 16.76
N ARG A 144 23.50 -0.64 16.73
CA ARG A 144 24.53 0.40 16.88
C ARG A 144 25.41 0.28 18.12
N ASP A 145 24.88 -0.25 19.21
CA ASP A 145 25.55 -0.39 20.49
C ASP A 145 26.13 -1.80 20.71
N ASP A 146 25.87 -2.73 19.77
CA ASP A 146 26.49 -4.05 19.73
C ASP A 146 27.90 -3.95 19.10
N PRO A 147 28.97 -4.26 19.86
CA PRO A 147 30.33 -4.27 19.34
C PRO A 147 30.59 -5.40 18.34
N ALA A 148 29.78 -6.47 18.36
CA ALA A 148 29.87 -7.61 17.47
C ALA A 148 28.94 -7.50 16.25
N ARG A 149 28.33 -6.33 16.01
CA ARG A 149 27.35 -6.16 14.93
C ARG A 149 27.89 -6.57 13.56
N PHE A 150 27.20 -7.51 12.92
CA PHE A 150 27.60 -8.04 11.62
C PHE A 150 27.56 -6.97 10.51
N THR A 151 26.72 -5.93 10.65
CA THR A 151 26.52 -4.86 9.67
C THR A 151 27.81 -4.09 9.34
N ARG A 152 28.80 -4.12 10.24
CA ARG A 152 30.12 -3.48 10.06
C ARG A 152 31.25 -4.46 9.76
N SER A 153 30.94 -5.74 9.60
CA SER A 153 31.91 -6.77 9.19
C SER A 153 32.58 -6.42 7.87
N GLY A 154 33.85 -6.83 7.73
CA GLY A 154 34.63 -6.70 6.50
C GLY A 154 34.01 -7.46 5.33
N TRP A 155 33.34 -8.59 5.60
CA TRP A 155 32.66 -9.38 4.57
C TRP A 155 31.52 -8.66 3.87
N LEU A 156 31.01 -7.58 4.47
CA LEU A 156 29.93 -6.75 3.92
C LEU A 156 30.44 -5.43 3.31
N SER A 157 31.76 -5.20 3.23
CA SER A 157 32.31 -3.95 2.68
C SER A 157 31.92 -3.76 1.21
N SER A 158 32.05 -4.79 0.39
CA SER A 158 31.70 -4.75 -1.03
C SER A 158 30.23 -4.42 -1.26
N THR A 159 29.33 -4.94 -0.42
CA THR A 159 27.89 -4.64 -0.44
C THR A 159 27.64 -3.17 -0.12
N ARG A 160 28.24 -2.64 0.95
CA ARG A 160 28.10 -1.22 1.32
C ARG A 160 28.67 -0.28 0.25
N GLU A 161 29.85 -0.59 -0.28
CA GLU A 161 30.51 0.17 -1.34
C GLU A 161 29.69 0.15 -2.63
N SER A 162 29.14 -1.01 -3.01
CA SER A 162 28.28 -1.13 -4.21
C SER A 162 27.02 -0.28 -4.08
N ILE A 163 26.31 -0.35 -2.95
CA ILE A 163 25.11 0.49 -2.71
C ILE A 163 25.48 1.97 -2.77
N THR A 164 26.59 2.36 -2.14
CA THR A 164 27.08 3.75 -2.15
C THR A 164 27.37 4.22 -3.57
N ASN A 165 28.04 3.40 -4.38
CA ASN A 165 28.37 3.70 -5.77
C ASN A 165 27.11 3.81 -6.65
N ILE A 166 26.16 2.90 -6.48
CA ILE A 166 24.88 2.92 -7.23
C ILE A 166 24.08 4.18 -6.91
N VAL A 167 24.01 4.57 -5.63
CA VAL A 167 23.22 5.71 -5.17
C VAL A 167 23.88 7.06 -5.49
N LEU A 168 25.19 7.18 -5.29
CA LEU A 168 25.88 8.49 -5.36
C LEU A 168 26.63 8.76 -6.66
N ALA A 169 26.99 7.70 -7.39
CA ALA A 169 27.80 7.78 -8.60
C ALA A 169 27.11 7.15 -9.81
N ASP A 170 25.79 6.97 -9.73
CA ASP A 170 24.94 6.40 -10.80
C ASP A 170 25.43 5.05 -11.33
N GLY A 171 26.06 4.24 -10.47
CA GLY A 171 26.50 2.90 -10.84
C GLY A 171 25.33 1.99 -11.28
N ASP A 172 25.60 1.12 -12.24
CA ASP A 172 24.64 0.13 -12.72
C ASP A 172 24.35 -0.93 -11.62
N PRO A 173 23.10 -1.07 -11.15
CA PRO A 173 22.75 -2.01 -10.10
C PRO A 173 22.75 -3.49 -10.55
N VAL A 174 22.70 -3.79 -11.85
CA VAL A 174 22.39 -5.14 -12.36
C VAL A 174 23.39 -6.20 -11.87
N ALA A 175 24.70 -5.97 -12.08
CA ALA A 175 25.72 -6.95 -11.70
C ALA A 175 25.79 -7.17 -10.18
N PHE A 176 25.52 -6.12 -9.40
CA PHE A 176 25.46 -6.21 -7.95
C PHE A 176 24.23 -7.01 -7.48
N LEU A 177 23.04 -6.65 -7.98
CA LEU A 177 21.79 -7.34 -7.65
C LEU A 177 21.79 -8.79 -8.12
N ASP A 178 22.42 -9.12 -9.25
CA ASP A 178 22.54 -10.51 -9.66
C ASP A 178 23.37 -11.36 -8.68
N ARG A 179 24.27 -10.73 -7.91
CA ARG A 179 25.02 -11.44 -6.86
C ARG A 179 24.24 -11.57 -5.55
N VAL A 180 23.56 -10.51 -5.14
CA VAL A 180 23.03 -10.40 -3.76
C VAL A 180 21.51 -10.53 -3.66
N SER A 181 20.75 -10.17 -4.69
CA SER A 181 19.29 -10.25 -4.65
C SER A 181 18.81 -11.67 -4.83
N TRP A 182 17.99 -12.10 -3.86
CA TRP A 182 17.26 -13.36 -3.88
C TRP A 182 15.78 -13.17 -4.19
N GLY A 183 15.33 -11.93 -4.37
CA GLY A 183 13.99 -11.58 -4.83
C GLY A 183 12.93 -11.60 -3.75
N VAL A 184 11.67 -11.55 -4.19
CA VAL A 184 10.51 -11.66 -3.32
C VAL A 184 10.22 -13.13 -3.02
N GLN A 185 10.19 -13.47 -1.74
CA GLN A 185 10.16 -14.84 -1.21
C GLN A 185 8.86 -15.13 -0.45
N TYR A 186 7.71 -15.21 -1.14
CA TYR A 186 6.42 -15.47 -0.48
C TYR A 186 6.40 -16.81 0.28
N GLU A 187 7.26 -17.74 -0.10
CA GLU A 187 7.48 -19.03 0.54
C GLU A 187 8.07 -18.89 1.95
N GLU A 188 8.75 -17.77 2.24
CA GLU A 188 9.38 -17.52 3.55
C GLU A 188 8.39 -16.91 4.56
N LEU A 189 7.16 -16.56 4.15
CA LEU A 189 6.20 -15.89 5.04
C LEU A 189 5.89 -16.66 6.33
N GLU A 190 5.85 -18.00 6.26
CA GLU A 190 5.64 -18.86 7.43
C GLU A 190 6.83 -18.80 8.39
N ALA A 191 8.05 -18.96 7.88
CA ALA A 191 9.27 -18.84 8.67
C ALA A 191 9.42 -17.44 9.30
N LEU A 192 9.05 -16.38 8.56
CA LEU A 192 9.03 -15.01 9.10
C LEU A 192 7.98 -14.83 10.18
N ALA A 193 6.83 -15.50 10.08
CA ALA A 193 5.82 -15.49 11.12
C ALA A 193 6.30 -16.20 12.39
N GLU A 194 7.07 -17.29 12.26
CA GLU A 194 7.72 -17.95 13.39
C GLU A 194 8.76 -17.04 14.06
N LEU A 195 9.65 -16.41 13.28
CA LEU A 195 10.59 -15.42 13.79
C LEU A 195 9.89 -14.23 14.46
N ARG A 196 8.75 -13.78 13.91
CA ARG A 196 7.95 -12.70 14.48
C ARG A 196 7.44 -13.01 15.88
N GLN A 197 7.18 -14.28 16.22
CA GLN A 197 6.72 -14.68 17.55
C GLN A 197 7.78 -14.41 18.64
N TRP A 198 9.07 -14.37 18.27
CA TRP A 198 10.17 -14.11 19.21
C TRP A 198 10.19 -12.67 19.73
N VAL A 199 9.60 -11.73 19.01
CA VAL A 199 9.56 -10.31 19.40
C VAL A 199 8.77 -10.11 20.69
N GLY A 200 7.88 -11.03 21.07
CA GLY A 200 7.10 -10.96 22.31
C GLY A 200 6.04 -9.85 22.35
N ALA A 201 5.95 -9.04 21.30
CA ALA A 201 4.91 -8.03 21.12
C ALA A 201 3.68 -8.62 20.40
N PRO A 202 2.44 -8.22 20.76
CA PRO A 202 1.24 -8.65 20.05
C PRO A 202 1.35 -8.40 18.55
N PRO A 203 0.97 -9.36 17.69
CA PRO A 203 0.97 -9.18 16.25
C PRO A 203 -0.06 -8.13 15.85
N THR A 204 0.34 -7.25 14.96
CA THR A 204 -0.51 -6.23 14.33
C THR A 204 -0.53 -6.44 12.81
N PRO A 205 -1.60 -6.03 12.11
CA PRO A 205 -1.60 -6.03 10.65
C PRO A 205 -0.57 -5.04 10.08
N PHE A 206 -0.09 -5.31 8.86
CA PHE A 206 0.78 -4.41 8.07
C PHE A 206 2.15 -4.09 8.70
N GLU A 207 2.69 -5.01 9.47
CA GLU A 207 3.98 -4.86 10.12
C GLU A 207 5.15 -4.79 9.13
N HIS A 208 6.15 -3.97 9.46
CA HIS A 208 7.48 -4.09 8.88
C HIS A 208 8.30 -5.04 9.74
N LEU A 209 8.89 -6.06 9.13
CA LEU A 209 9.81 -6.97 9.82
C LEU A 209 11.09 -7.08 9.00
N VAL A 210 12.23 -6.84 9.65
CA VAL A 210 13.55 -7.13 9.12
C VAL A 210 14.15 -8.26 9.93
N ALA A 211 14.55 -9.34 9.25
CA ALA A 211 15.31 -10.43 9.85
C ALA A 211 16.66 -10.57 9.14
N ALA A 212 17.67 -10.96 9.91
CA ALA A 212 19.01 -11.24 9.41
C ALA A 212 19.60 -12.42 10.14
N SER A 213 20.19 -13.37 9.42
CA SER A 213 20.85 -14.54 10.00
C SER A 213 22.22 -14.77 9.38
N GLY A 214 23.18 -15.16 10.21
CA GLY A 214 24.50 -15.59 9.77
C GLY A 214 24.75 -17.04 10.13
N ASN A 215 25.14 -17.86 9.15
CA ASN A 215 25.53 -19.25 9.38
C ASN A 215 26.98 -19.50 8.93
N PRO A 216 27.93 -19.72 9.87
CA PRO A 216 29.31 -20.03 9.51
C PRO A 216 29.49 -21.36 8.78
N ARG A 217 28.54 -22.30 8.90
CA ARG A 217 28.60 -23.60 8.19
C ARG A 217 28.40 -23.44 6.68
N THR A 218 27.50 -22.54 6.28
CA THR A 218 27.20 -22.25 4.87
C THR A 218 27.96 -21.01 4.37
N GLY A 219 28.63 -20.29 5.29
CA GLY A 219 29.27 -19.01 5.02
C GLY A 219 28.27 -17.88 4.72
N CYS A 220 26.97 -18.09 4.90
CA CYS A 220 25.96 -17.15 4.42
C CYS A 220 25.61 -16.11 5.49
N VAL A 221 25.38 -14.87 5.04
CA VAL A 221 24.56 -13.89 5.79
C VAL A 221 23.37 -13.56 4.93
N ASP A 222 22.19 -13.92 5.41
CA ASP A 222 20.91 -13.72 4.75
C ASP A 222 20.15 -12.60 5.46
N VAL A 223 19.45 -11.79 4.69
CA VAL A 223 18.61 -10.69 5.17
C VAL A 223 17.31 -10.70 4.41
N VAL A 224 16.22 -10.44 5.12
CA VAL A 224 14.89 -10.30 4.55
C VAL A 224 14.18 -9.13 5.19
N TRP A 225 13.49 -8.34 4.36
CA TRP A 225 12.59 -7.29 4.81
C TRP A 225 11.17 -7.59 4.32
N LEU A 226 10.30 -7.98 5.24
CA LEU A 226 8.86 -8.02 5.03
C LEU A 226 8.32 -6.60 5.13
N LEU A 227 7.99 -6.04 3.97
CA LEU A 227 7.49 -4.68 3.85
C LEU A 227 5.95 -4.66 3.94
N ALA A 228 5.45 -3.98 4.97
CA ALA A 228 4.02 -3.81 5.27
C ALA A 228 3.25 -5.13 5.36
N GLY A 229 3.88 -6.23 5.78
CA GLY A 229 3.27 -7.55 5.86
C GLY A 229 2.82 -8.12 4.50
N VAL A 230 3.39 -7.61 3.39
CA VAL A 230 3.05 -8.00 2.01
C VAL A 230 4.24 -8.67 1.32
N ASP A 231 5.31 -7.91 1.05
CA ASP A 231 6.43 -8.39 0.23
C ASP A 231 7.66 -8.68 1.07
N PRO A 232 8.12 -9.95 1.15
CA PRO A 232 9.38 -10.32 1.78
C PRO A 232 10.56 -10.21 0.80
N TRP A 233 11.24 -9.07 0.81
CA TRP A 233 12.42 -8.80 -0.02
C TRP A 233 13.66 -9.45 0.58
N ALA A 234 14.23 -10.44 -0.11
CA ALA A 234 15.34 -11.25 0.41
C ALA A 234 16.67 -11.03 -0.31
N PHE A 235 17.74 -11.12 0.47
CA PHE A 235 19.11 -10.87 0.03
C PHE A 235 20.10 -11.82 0.72
N ARG A 236 21.05 -12.35 -0.03
CA ARG A 236 22.25 -13.02 0.52
C ARG A 236 23.43 -12.09 0.38
N LEU A 237 23.87 -11.53 1.50
CA LEU A 237 24.86 -10.46 1.51
C LEU A 237 26.30 -10.97 1.33
N THR A 238 26.59 -12.18 1.80
CA THR A 238 27.90 -12.83 1.63
C THR A 238 27.75 -14.35 1.68
N ARG A 239 28.76 -15.05 1.18
CA ARG A 239 28.96 -16.51 1.29
C ARG A 239 30.30 -16.86 1.98
N LEU A 240 30.93 -15.87 2.60
CA LEU A 240 32.24 -15.96 3.24
C LEU A 240 32.20 -15.68 4.74
N TRP A 241 31.00 -15.74 5.35
CA TRP A 241 30.83 -15.53 6.78
C TRP A 241 31.58 -16.58 7.58
N ASN A 242 32.50 -16.12 8.41
CA ASN A 242 33.27 -16.93 9.35
C ASN A 242 33.13 -16.44 10.79
N GLY A 243 32.19 -15.54 11.05
CA GLY A 243 31.87 -15.07 12.40
C GLY A 243 30.96 -16.06 13.13
N PRO A 244 30.60 -15.76 14.39
CA PRO A 244 29.63 -16.55 15.13
C PRO A 244 28.28 -16.66 14.39
N PRO A 245 27.50 -17.74 14.62
CA PRO A 245 26.13 -17.79 14.17
C PRO A 245 25.29 -16.71 14.85
N PHE A 246 24.26 -16.22 14.17
CA PHE A 246 23.32 -15.28 14.75
C PHE A 246 21.99 -15.28 14.00
N THR A 247 20.96 -14.78 14.67
CA THR A 247 19.69 -14.33 14.07
C THR A 247 19.27 -13.03 14.76
N VAL A 248 18.92 -12.01 14.01
CA VAL A 248 18.41 -10.72 14.52
C VAL A 248 17.06 -10.46 13.86
N VAL A 249 16.07 -10.08 14.67
CA VAL A 249 14.74 -9.68 14.23
C VAL A 249 14.45 -8.30 14.79
N ALA A 250 14.07 -7.37 13.91
CA ALA A 250 13.66 -6.03 14.24
C ALA A 250 12.46 -5.62 13.37
N GLY A 251 11.75 -4.58 13.75
CA GLY A 251 10.59 -4.13 12.97
C GLY A 251 9.71 -3.16 13.73
N CYS A 252 8.54 -2.91 13.16
CA CYS A 252 7.50 -2.09 13.79
C CYS A 252 6.13 -2.39 13.20
N GLY A 253 5.08 -2.14 13.98
CA GLY A 253 3.74 -1.99 13.42
C GLY A 253 3.50 -0.54 12.97
N VAL A 254 2.65 -0.37 11.94
CA VAL A 254 2.39 0.94 11.31
C VAL A 254 1.15 1.66 11.84
N LEU A 255 0.35 0.99 12.66
CA LEU A 255 -0.94 1.46 13.16
C LEU A 255 -0.81 2.22 14.49
N ARG A 256 -1.74 3.14 14.81
CA ARG A 256 -1.65 4.06 15.98
C ARG A 256 -1.58 3.41 17.36
N GLU A 257 -1.87 2.12 17.44
CA GLU A 257 -1.87 1.31 18.68
C GLU A 257 -0.81 0.21 18.63
N ALA A 258 0.02 0.17 17.58
CA ALA A 258 1.06 -0.83 17.48
C ALA A 258 2.10 -0.61 18.58
N ALA A 259 2.47 -1.71 19.25
CA ALA A 259 3.57 -1.69 20.19
C ALA A 259 4.89 -1.44 19.44
N VAL A 260 5.80 -0.69 20.06
CA VAL A 260 7.19 -0.63 19.61
C VAL A 260 7.81 -1.99 19.83
N TRP A 261 8.46 -2.54 18.80
CA TRP A 261 9.10 -3.84 18.92
C TRP A 261 10.46 -3.68 19.60
N PRO A 262 10.78 -4.52 20.59
CA PRO A 262 12.18 -4.72 20.95
C PRO A 262 12.93 -5.37 19.78
N THR A 263 14.20 -5.04 19.62
CA THR A 263 15.09 -5.84 18.78
C THR A 263 15.39 -7.15 19.51
N VAL A 264 15.23 -8.27 18.81
CA VAL A 264 15.55 -9.59 19.35
C VAL A 264 16.76 -10.14 18.62
N ALA A 265 17.72 -10.65 19.38
CA ALA A 265 18.90 -11.30 18.86
C ALA A 265 19.06 -12.69 19.49
N SER A 266 19.40 -13.67 18.68
CA SER A 266 19.76 -15.03 19.08
C SER A 266 21.19 -15.31 18.66
N PRO A 267 22.01 -15.98 19.50
CA PRO A 267 23.34 -16.46 19.12
C PRO A 267 23.28 -17.69 18.19
N GLU A 268 22.10 -18.13 17.78
CA GLU A 268 21.91 -19.25 16.86
C GLU A 268 21.42 -18.76 15.50
N CYS A 269 21.69 -19.55 14.46
CA CYS A 269 21.10 -19.35 13.13
C CYS A 269 19.76 -20.09 13.06
N LEU A 270 18.67 -19.35 13.21
CA LEU A 270 17.29 -19.86 13.28
C LEU A 270 16.57 -19.82 11.93
N TRP A 271 17.15 -19.11 10.97
CA TRP A 271 16.57 -18.93 9.63
C TRP A 271 17.68 -18.86 8.60
N GLU A 272 17.47 -19.49 7.46
CA GLU A 272 18.35 -19.42 6.29
C GLU A 272 17.49 -19.32 5.04
N LEU A 273 17.94 -18.53 4.05
CA LEU A 273 17.26 -18.48 2.76
C LEU A 273 17.42 -19.81 2.02
N CYS A 274 16.29 -20.44 1.70
CA CYS A 274 16.27 -21.74 1.03
C CYS A 274 16.81 -21.65 -0.40
N GLY A 275 16.13 -20.87 -1.25
CA GLY A 275 16.37 -20.86 -2.69
C GLY A 275 16.20 -19.48 -3.32
N ARG A 276 16.87 -19.25 -4.45
CA ARG A 276 16.78 -17.98 -5.17
C ARG A 276 15.44 -17.93 -5.92
N SER A 277 14.59 -16.96 -5.60
CA SER A 277 13.29 -16.79 -6.25
C SER A 277 13.44 -16.30 -7.69
N GLU A 278 12.48 -16.63 -8.54
CA GLU A 278 12.36 -16.05 -9.87
C GLU A 278 11.78 -14.63 -9.83
N ARG A 279 11.21 -14.21 -8.70
CA ARG A 279 10.63 -12.88 -8.48
C ARG A 279 11.71 -11.85 -8.17
N ARG A 280 12.57 -11.57 -9.16
CA ARG A 280 13.67 -10.60 -9.09
C ARG A 280 13.62 -9.62 -10.25
N SER A 281 14.19 -8.43 -10.10
CA SER A 281 14.22 -7.47 -11.22
C SER A 281 15.27 -7.82 -12.28
N CYS A 282 16.32 -8.56 -11.88
CA CYS A 282 17.42 -8.96 -12.72
C CYS A 282 17.31 -10.45 -13.08
N HIS A 283 17.04 -10.73 -14.35
CA HIS A 283 16.90 -12.08 -14.89
C HIS A 283 18.07 -12.45 -15.80
N PRO A 284 18.47 -13.73 -15.87
CA PRO A 284 19.32 -14.23 -16.96
C PRO A 284 18.70 -13.89 -18.33
N ALA A 285 19.54 -13.68 -19.35
CA ALA A 285 19.10 -13.29 -20.71
C ALA A 285 18.10 -14.25 -21.38
N ASN A 286 17.92 -15.45 -20.82
CA ASN A 286 17.13 -16.53 -21.39
C ASN A 286 15.76 -16.73 -20.71
N VAL A 287 15.37 -15.85 -19.78
CA VAL A 287 14.05 -15.93 -19.14
C VAL A 287 12.99 -15.54 -20.16
N GLY A 288 12.14 -16.50 -20.52
CA GLY A 288 11.07 -16.28 -21.50
C GLY A 288 9.98 -15.35 -20.97
N GLU A 289 9.30 -14.67 -21.90
CA GLU A 289 8.20 -13.74 -21.61
C GLU A 289 7.11 -14.35 -20.72
N ALA A 290 6.77 -15.63 -20.92
CA ALA A 290 5.76 -16.32 -20.12
C ALA A 290 6.14 -16.40 -18.62
N THR A 291 7.42 -16.59 -18.31
CA THR A 291 7.91 -16.60 -16.93
C THR A 291 7.82 -15.21 -16.31
N LEU A 292 8.18 -14.17 -17.07
CA LEU A 292 8.07 -12.78 -16.62
C LEU A 292 6.61 -12.42 -16.32
N GLN A 293 5.69 -12.72 -17.24
CA GLN A 293 4.26 -12.44 -17.05
C GLN A 293 3.68 -13.16 -15.82
N ARG A 294 4.09 -14.41 -15.58
CA ARG A 294 3.69 -15.13 -14.36
C ARG A 294 4.22 -14.44 -13.09
N VAL A 295 5.51 -14.12 -13.05
CA VAL A 295 6.15 -13.46 -11.90
C VAL A 295 5.48 -12.11 -11.59
N LEU A 296 5.22 -11.31 -12.62
CA LEU A 296 4.50 -10.04 -12.48
C LEU A 296 3.10 -10.28 -11.91
N GLY A 297 2.35 -11.25 -12.46
CA GLY A 297 1.02 -11.62 -11.98
C GLY A 297 0.99 -12.05 -10.52
N GLU A 298 1.98 -12.82 -10.06
CA GLU A 298 2.12 -13.26 -8.67
C GLU A 298 2.37 -12.08 -7.71
N VAL A 299 3.35 -11.23 -8.02
CA VAL A 299 3.70 -10.07 -7.17
C VAL A 299 2.52 -9.10 -7.08
N SER A 300 1.87 -8.84 -8.20
CA SER A 300 0.70 -7.97 -8.25
C SER A 300 -0.52 -8.57 -7.54
N ALA A 301 -0.72 -9.88 -7.60
CA ALA A 301 -1.77 -10.55 -6.84
C ALA A 301 -1.56 -10.38 -5.33
N ALA A 302 -0.34 -10.59 -4.83
CA ALA A 302 -0.01 -10.41 -3.42
C ALA A 302 -0.24 -8.97 -2.93
N ARG A 303 0.15 -7.96 -3.73
CA ARG A 303 -0.08 -6.55 -3.39
C ARG A 303 -1.55 -6.14 -3.43
N ARG A 304 -2.31 -6.64 -4.41
CA ARG A 304 -3.77 -6.46 -4.45
C ARG A 304 -4.43 -7.06 -3.22
N GLU A 305 -3.95 -8.21 -2.77
CA GLU A 305 -4.43 -8.83 -1.54
C GLU A 305 -4.05 -8.01 -0.30
N GLY A 306 -2.84 -7.47 -0.24
CA GLY A 306 -2.43 -6.50 0.78
C GLY A 306 -3.35 -5.29 0.85
N PHE A 307 -3.73 -4.73 -0.31
CA PHE A 307 -4.69 -3.63 -0.37
C PHE A 307 -6.08 -4.02 0.13
N ARG A 308 -6.61 -5.18 -0.26
CA ARG A 308 -7.91 -5.65 0.23
C ARG A 308 -7.94 -5.85 1.74
N ARG A 309 -6.86 -6.40 2.30
CA ARG A 309 -6.68 -6.51 3.75
C ARG A 309 -6.70 -5.14 4.42
N ALA A 310 -6.18 -4.10 3.77
CA ALA A 310 -6.16 -2.74 4.32
C ALA A 310 -7.55 -2.13 4.28
N VAL A 311 -8.28 -2.35 3.18
CA VAL A 311 -9.67 -1.95 3.04
C VAL A 311 -10.53 -2.60 4.12
N ASP A 312 -10.48 -3.94 4.23
CA ASP A 312 -11.21 -4.69 5.24
C ASP A 312 -10.92 -4.20 6.66
N LEU A 313 -9.65 -3.94 6.98
CA LEU A 313 -9.25 -3.44 8.30
C LEU A 313 -9.89 -2.09 8.62
N VAL A 314 -9.88 -1.16 7.66
CA VAL A 314 -10.41 0.20 7.83
C VAL A 314 -11.93 0.20 7.88
N GLU A 315 -12.60 -0.55 6.99
CA GLU A 315 -14.05 -0.73 7.01
C GLU A 315 -14.57 -1.33 8.32
N ARG A 316 -13.74 -2.12 9.01
CA ARG A 316 -14.08 -2.73 10.30
C ARG A 316 -13.75 -1.84 11.49
N ARG A 317 -12.62 -1.12 11.46
CA ARG A 317 -12.07 -0.42 12.65
C ARG A 317 -12.25 1.10 12.62
N CYS A 318 -12.58 1.71 11.49
CA CYS A 318 -12.73 3.16 11.37
C CYS A 318 -14.19 3.55 11.09
N ASP A 319 -14.95 3.76 12.18
CA ASP A 319 -16.35 4.18 12.10
C ASP A 319 -16.53 5.46 11.28
N ASP A 320 -15.66 6.45 11.44
CA ASP A 320 -15.80 7.75 10.78
C ASP A 320 -15.71 7.66 9.25
N VAL A 321 -14.83 6.78 8.74
CA VAL A 321 -14.72 6.50 7.29
C VAL A 321 -16.02 5.90 6.78
N VAL A 322 -16.57 4.89 7.47
CA VAL A 322 -17.82 4.24 7.07
C VAL A 322 -18.99 5.22 7.17
N ARG A 323 -19.12 5.97 8.27
CA ARG A 323 -20.18 6.98 8.45
C ARG A 323 -20.17 8.02 7.35
N SER A 324 -19.01 8.62 7.09
CA SER A 324 -18.86 9.61 6.03
C SER A 324 -19.23 9.00 4.68
N GLY A 325 -18.66 7.85 4.33
CA GLY A 325 -18.95 7.17 3.07
C GLY A 325 -20.44 6.86 2.86
N LEU A 326 -21.11 6.28 3.86
CA LEU A 326 -22.55 6.00 3.82
C LEU A 326 -23.38 7.28 3.66
N LEU A 327 -23.06 8.32 4.43
CA LEU A 327 -23.75 9.60 4.40
C LEU A 327 -23.64 10.26 3.03
N ASN A 328 -22.44 10.28 2.46
CA ASN A 328 -22.18 10.89 1.16
C ASN A 328 -22.91 10.14 0.04
N LEU A 329 -22.88 8.81 0.06
CA LEU A 329 -23.55 7.97 -0.94
C LEU A 329 -25.08 7.98 -0.83
N ALA A 330 -25.61 8.31 0.36
CA ALA A 330 -27.03 8.57 0.56
C ALA A 330 -27.44 9.96 0.03
N ARG A 331 -26.60 10.98 0.21
CA ARG A 331 -26.86 12.38 -0.16
C ARG A 331 -26.73 12.65 -1.66
N PHE A 332 -25.79 12.00 -2.33
CA PHE A 332 -25.44 12.26 -3.73
C PHE A 332 -25.73 11.05 -4.62
N ASP A 333 -26.21 11.30 -5.84
CA ASP A 333 -26.34 10.26 -6.86
C ASP A 333 -25.03 10.11 -7.65
N ASP A 334 -24.71 8.86 -8.01
CA ASP A 334 -23.52 8.48 -8.78
C ASP A 334 -23.62 8.91 -10.25
N ALA A 335 -24.84 9.03 -10.78
CA ALA A 335 -25.06 9.41 -12.18
C ALA A 335 -25.20 10.92 -12.37
N GLU A 336 -25.81 11.63 -11.42
CA GLU A 336 -26.08 13.08 -11.51
C GLU A 336 -26.01 13.79 -10.14
N PRO A 337 -24.80 14.07 -9.63
CA PRO A 337 -24.58 14.62 -8.29
C PRO A 337 -25.15 16.03 -8.09
N ILE A 338 -25.45 16.74 -9.19
CA ILE A 338 -25.87 18.14 -9.20
C ILE A 338 -27.39 18.27 -9.42
N ILE A 339 -28.04 17.31 -10.08
CA ILE A 339 -29.36 17.52 -10.71
C ILE A 339 -30.44 16.59 -10.14
N ALA A 340 -30.13 15.35 -9.78
CA ALA A 340 -31.12 14.40 -9.26
C ALA A 340 -31.08 14.30 -7.72
N PRO A 341 -32.23 14.35 -7.01
CA PRO A 341 -32.24 14.01 -5.59
C PRO A 341 -31.77 12.56 -5.43
N GLY A 342 -30.68 12.35 -4.68
CA GLY A 342 -30.38 11.02 -4.17
C GLY A 342 -31.57 10.53 -3.33
N ASP A 343 -31.71 9.21 -3.16
CA ASP A 343 -32.80 8.64 -2.34
C ASP A 343 -32.74 9.17 -0.90
N THR A 344 -31.64 9.79 -0.42
CA THR A 344 -31.44 10.26 0.97
C THR A 344 -31.51 9.16 2.03
N SER A 345 -31.86 7.94 1.63
CA SER A 345 -31.91 6.74 2.45
C SER A 345 -30.51 6.28 2.83
N ILE A 346 -30.26 6.11 4.13
CA ILE A 346 -29.01 5.51 4.62
C ILE A 346 -28.88 4.07 4.13
N GLY A 347 -29.99 3.33 4.01
CA GLY A 347 -29.99 1.98 3.43
C GLY A 347 -29.48 1.95 2.00
N ARG A 348 -29.83 2.97 1.19
CA ARG A 348 -29.30 3.10 -0.17
C ARG A 348 -27.81 3.47 -0.19
N GLY A 349 -27.37 4.31 0.74
CA GLY A 349 -25.94 4.61 0.94
C GLY A 349 -25.13 3.35 1.29
N LEU A 350 -25.70 2.47 2.13
CA LEU A 350 -25.11 1.17 2.48
C LEU A 350 -24.97 0.24 1.28
N GLU A 351 -26.05 0.06 0.53
CA GLU A 351 -26.04 -0.74 -0.70
C GLU A 351 -24.98 -0.22 -1.68
N ARG A 352 -24.99 1.08 -1.99
CA ARG A 352 -24.03 1.71 -2.91
C ARG A 352 -22.59 1.51 -2.44
N ARG A 353 -22.31 1.72 -1.15
CA ARG A 353 -20.96 1.54 -0.59
C ARG A 353 -20.47 0.11 -0.81
N LEU A 354 -21.29 -0.88 -0.45
CA LEU A 354 -20.90 -2.28 -0.54
C LEU A 354 -20.78 -2.74 -2.00
N HIS A 355 -21.66 -2.30 -2.90
CA HIS A 355 -21.53 -2.54 -4.34
C HIS A 355 -20.21 -1.97 -4.89
N ARG A 356 -19.78 -0.79 -4.44
CA ARG A 356 -18.48 -0.22 -4.82
C ARG A 356 -17.30 -1.02 -4.28
N LEU A 357 -17.34 -1.41 -3.01
CA LEU A 357 -16.29 -2.21 -2.37
C LEU A 357 -16.06 -3.57 -3.04
N PHE A 358 -17.11 -4.15 -3.65
CA PHE A 358 -17.08 -5.46 -4.31
C PHE A 358 -17.28 -5.39 -5.83
N TRP A 359 -17.14 -4.21 -6.46
CA TRP A 359 -17.59 -3.92 -7.82
C TRP A 359 -17.29 -5.02 -8.85
N SER A 360 -16.03 -5.46 -9.01
CA SER A 360 -15.67 -6.47 -10.03
C SER A 360 -16.28 -7.84 -9.76
N ARG A 361 -16.60 -8.15 -8.50
CA ARG A 361 -17.15 -9.44 -8.06
C ARG A 361 -18.67 -9.48 -8.07
N VAL A 362 -19.32 -8.34 -8.29
CA VAL A 362 -20.78 -8.23 -8.39
C VAL A 362 -21.22 -7.82 -9.80
N GLN A 363 -20.32 -7.92 -10.79
CA GLN A 363 -20.65 -7.70 -12.20
C GLN A 363 -21.50 -8.84 -12.77
N ASP A 364 -21.20 -10.07 -12.36
CA ASP A 364 -22.00 -11.23 -12.75
C ASP A 364 -23.22 -11.40 -11.83
N ALA A 365 -24.21 -12.14 -12.33
CA ALA A 365 -25.47 -12.34 -11.63
C ALA A 365 -25.32 -13.13 -10.32
N GLU A 366 -24.32 -14.00 -10.21
CA GLU A 366 -24.12 -14.83 -9.04
C GLU A 366 -23.56 -14.01 -7.87
N GLY A 367 -22.46 -13.29 -8.10
CA GLY A 367 -21.84 -12.45 -7.10
C GLY A 367 -22.74 -11.28 -6.69
N ARG A 368 -23.50 -10.72 -7.64
CA ARG A 368 -24.54 -9.72 -7.34
C ARG A 368 -25.60 -10.29 -6.40
N ARG A 369 -26.14 -11.47 -6.71
CA ARG A 369 -27.13 -12.13 -5.86
C ARG A 369 -26.59 -12.39 -4.45
N VAL A 370 -25.35 -12.85 -4.33
CA VAL A 370 -24.70 -13.06 -3.02
C VAL A 370 -24.68 -11.78 -2.19
N LEU A 371 -24.30 -10.65 -2.80
CA LEU A 371 -24.29 -9.36 -2.10
C LEU A 371 -25.69 -8.88 -1.74
N ASP A 372 -26.63 -8.96 -2.68
CA ASP A 372 -28.02 -8.49 -2.49
C ASP A 372 -28.75 -9.33 -1.42
N ASP A 373 -28.52 -10.65 -1.37
CA ASP A 373 -29.05 -11.54 -0.34
C ASP A 373 -28.48 -11.19 1.04
N ALA A 374 -27.18 -10.92 1.13
CA ALA A 374 -26.53 -10.51 2.38
C ALA A 374 -27.04 -9.16 2.88
N LEU A 375 -27.23 -8.19 1.97
CA LEU A 375 -27.84 -6.89 2.25
C LEU A 375 -29.28 -7.05 2.76
N ALA A 376 -30.09 -7.84 2.06
CA ALA A 376 -31.48 -8.10 2.45
C ALA A 376 -31.57 -8.75 3.84
N ALA A 377 -30.76 -9.78 4.09
CA ALA A 377 -30.70 -10.45 5.38
C ALA A 377 -30.28 -9.51 6.51
N ALA A 378 -29.23 -8.70 6.30
CA ALA A 378 -28.75 -7.78 7.32
C ALA A 378 -29.74 -6.65 7.62
N THR A 379 -30.36 -6.06 6.58
CA THR A 379 -31.33 -4.97 6.73
C THR A 379 -32.68 -5.44 7.28
N ALA A 380 -33.06 -6.71 7.06
CA ALA A 380 -34.25 -7.32 7.65
C ALA A 380 -34.23 -7.33 9.18
N THR A 381 -33.04 -7.39 9.80
CA THR A 381 -32.87 -7.35 11.26
C THR A 381 -33.08 -5.96 11.88
N LEU A 382 -33.08 -4.91 11.05
CA LEU A 382 -33.28 -3.55 11.50
C LEU A 382 -34.76 -3.29 11.79
N ARG A 383 -35.02 -2.48 12.84
CA ARG A 383 -36.38 -1.98 13.09
C ARG A 383 -36.84 -1.09 11.93
N PRO A 384 -38.15 -1.04 11.62
CA PRO A 384 -38.66 -0.21 10.53
C PRO A 384 -38.19 1.25 10.61
N GLU A 385 -38.20 1.84 11.82
CA GLU A 385 -37.82 3.23 12.02
C GLU A 385 -36.34 3.48 11.69
N THR A 386 -35.47 2.50 11.93
CA THR A 386 -34.05 2.57 11.55
C THR A 386 -33.87 2.39 10.05
N ARG A 387 -34.59 1.43 9.45
CA ARG A 387 -34.51 1.14 8.01
C ARG A 387 -34.95 2.33 7.15
N ASP A 388 -35.93 3.08 7.64
CA ASP A 388 -36.50 4.25 6.96
C ASP A 388 -35.74 5.56 7.25
N GLN A 389 -34.60 5.50 7.96
CA GLN A 389 -33.77 6.70 8.23
C GLN A 389 -33.28 7.35 6.94
N ARG A 390 -33.56 8.65 6.84
CA ARG A 390 -33.16 9.52 5.73
C ARG A 390 -32.40 10.73 6.26
N VAL A 391 -31.50 11.25 5.44
CA VAL A 391 -30.71 12.45 5.71
C VAL A 391 -31.02 13.57 4.73
N THR A 392 -30.76 14.82 5.08
CA THR A 392 -30.88 15.91 4.11
C THR A 392 -29.58 16.06 3.33
N ARG A 393 -29.64 16.76 2.18
CA ARG A 393 -28.42 17.11 1.43
C ARG A 393 -27.45 17.96 2.24
N ASP A 394 -27.94 18.74 3.20
CA ASP A 394 -27.12 19.63 4.03
C ASP A 394 -26.64 18.94 5.32
N ASP A 395 -27.06 17.69 5.57
CA ASP A 395 -26.65 16.94 6.75
C ASP A 395 -25.21 16.43 6.58
N ALA A 396 -24.25 17.24 7.01
CA ALA A 396 -22.83 16.95 6.91
C ALA A 396 -22.35 15.88 7.92
N LEU A 397 -23.09 15.68 9.01
CA LEU A 397 -22.64 14.83 10.14
C LEU A 397 -23.55 13.63 10.38
N GLY A 398 -24.78 13.61 9.85
CA GLY A 398 -25.74 12.54 10.04
C GLY A 398 -26.14 12.38 11.51
N ASN A 399 -26.30 13.49 12.25
CA ASN A 399 -26.53 13.45 13.70
C ASN A 399 -27.83 12.74 14.12
N THR A 400 -28.77 12.61 13.18
CA THR A 400 -30.06 11.94 13.38
C THR A 400 -30.02 10.44 13.04
N VAL A 401 -28.91 9.95 12.49
CA VAL A 401 -28.73 8.55 12.06
C VAL A 401 -28.32 7.68 13.25
N ASP A 402 -28.92 6.49 13.36
CA ASP A 402 -28.52 5.49 14.37
C ASP A 402 -27.25 4.76 13.91
N TRP A 403 -26.12 5.47 13.97
CA TRP A 403 -24.84 4.96 13.50
C TRP A 403 -24.42 3.63 14.12
N PRO A 404 -24.54 3.39 15.45
CA PRO A 404 -24.21 2.08 16.02
C PRO A 404 -24.95 0.91 15.37
N THR A 405 -26.20 1.11 14.97
CA THR A 405 -26.99 0.07 14.30
C THR A 405 -26.60 -0.10 12.84
N TRP A 406 -26.44 1.00 12.08
CA TRP A 406 -26.01 0.93 10.68
C TRP A 406 -24.59 0.38 10.51
N LEU A 407 -23.66 0.74 11.40
CA LEU A 407 -22.29 0.21 11.39
C LEU A 407 -22.25 -1.30 11.70
N ARG A 408 -23.12 -1.79 12.60
CA ARG A 408 -23.27 -3.23 12.83
C ARG A 408 -23.86 -3.93 11.60
N CYS A 409 -24.85 -3.33 10.96
CA CYS A 409 -25.42 -3.84 9.71
C CYS A 409 -24.35 -3.96 8.62
N HIS A 410 -23.58 -2.89 8.38
CA HIS A 410 -22.46 -2.88 7.44
C HIS A 410 -21.46 -4.02 7.69
N ARG A 411 -20.96 -4.16 8.93
CA ARG A 411 -20.04 -5.22 9.33
C ARG A 411 -20.64 -6.62 9.17
N SER A 412 -21.94 -6.78 9.42
CA SER A 412 -22.65 -8.04 9.20
C SER A 412 -22.66 -8.44 7.73
N VAL A 413 -22.86 -7.49 6.82
CA VAL A 413 -22.79 -7.78 5.38
C VAL A 413 -21.36 -8.16 4.99
N LEU A 414 -20.35 -7.41 5.43
CA LEU A 414 -18.94 -7.75 5.19
C LEU A 414 -18.60 -9.17 5.66
N ASN A 415 -19.09 -9.58 6.83
CA ASN A 415 -18.90 -10.94 7.33
C ASN A 415 -19.58 -12.00 6.47
N ALA A 416 -20.80 -11.74 6.02
CA ALA A 416 -21.57 -12.68 5.20
C ALA A 416 -20.95 -12.90 3.82
N VAL A 417 -20.38 -11.84 3.22
CA VAL A 417 -19.80 -11.92 1.87
C VAL A 417 -18.31 -12.26 1.85
N ALA A 418 -17.61 -12.22 2.99
CA ALA A 418 -16.16 -12.45 3.06
C ALA A 418 -15.74 -13.81 2.50
N ASN A 419 -16.51 -14.87 2.74
CA ASN A 419 -16.22 -16.20 2.19
C ASN A 419 -16.55 -16.31 0.69
N PRO A 420 -17.77 -15.99 0.23
CA PRO A 420 -18.14 -16.17 -1.17
C PRO A 420 -17.53 -15.14 -2.13
N LEU A 421 -17.31 -13.89 -1.70
CA LEU A 421 -16.75 -12.83 -2.55
C LEU A 421 -15.28 -12.50 -2.21
N GLY A 422 -14.76 -12.95 -1.06
CA GLY A 422 -13.44 -12.56 -0.57
C GLY A 422 -13.46 -11.21 0.13
N LEU A 423 -12.27 -10.61 0.32
CA LEU A 423 -12.13 -9.32 1.00
C LEU A 423 -12.54 -8.13 0.12
N PRO A 424 -13.11 -7.06 0.72
CA PRO A 424 -13.47 -5.83 0.02
C PRO A 424 -12.25 -5.09 -0.52
N GLY A 425 -12.47 -4.23 -1.51
CA GLY A 425 -11.45 -3.33 -2.05
C GLY A 425 -10.94 -3.77 -3.41
N GLU A 426 -10.92 -2.82 -4.33
CA GLU A 426 -10.39 -3.01 -5.67
C GLU A 426 -9.52 -1.81 -6.07
N LEU A 427 -8.33 -2.08 -6.60
CA LEU A 427 -7.40 -1.03 -7.01
C LEU A 427 -7.79 -0.43 -8.35
N ARG A 428 -8.67 0.58 -8.27
CA ARG A 428 -8.91 1.66 -9.23
C ARG A 428 -7.61 2.40 -9.58
N THR A 429 -7.22 2.54 -10.85
CA THR A 429 -6.40 3.69 -11.28
C THR A 429 -6.71 4.01 -12.73
N ILE A 430 -6.78 5.31 -12.93
CA ILE A 430 -7.09 6.00 -14.17
C ILE A 430 -5.80 6.71 -14.58
N SER A 431 -5.44 6.63 -15.86
CA SER A 431 -4.20 7.21 -16.40
C SER A 431 -4.51 8.45 -17.24
N PHE A 432 -3.54 9.38 -17.35
CA PHE A 432 -3.64 10.64 -18.08
C PHE A 432 -2.57 10.76 -19.17
N THR A 433 -2.94 11.36 -20.30
CA THR A 433 -2.01 11.90 -21.30
C THR A 433 -2.26 13.40 -21.38
N ILE A 434 -1.26 14.22 -21.06
CA ILE A 434 -1.35 15.67 -21.24
C ILE A 434 -1.12 15.92 -22.73
N GLU A 435 -2.16 16.28 -23.48
CA GLU A 435 -1.94 16.93 -24.76
C GLU A 435 -1.35 18.33 -24.50
N PRO A 436 -0.25 18.71 -25.17
CA PRO A 436 0.25 20.06 -25.06
C PRO A 436 -0.85 21.03 -25.51
N ALA A 437 -1.09 22.08 -24.73
CA ALA A 437 -2.04 23.12 -25.08
C ALA A 437 -1.80 23.57 -26.53
N PRO A 438 -2.87 23.75 -27.34
CA PRO A 438 -2.70 24.24 -28.69
C PRO A 438 -1.91 25.54 -28.62
N ALA A 439 -0.81 25.60 -29.37
CA ALA A 439 0.03 26.78 -29.44
C ALA A 439 -0.88 27.97 -29.76
N GLN A 440 -0.94 28.93 -28.83
CA GLN A 440 -1.57 30.21 -29.11
C GLN A 440 -0.80 30.82 -30.28
N THR A 441 -1.43 30.75 -31.45
CA THR A 441 -0.98 31.46 -32.64
C THR A 441 -1.12 32.94 -32.32
N ARG A 442 0.01 33.64 -32.29
CA ARG A 442 0.05 35.10 -32.16
C ARG A 442 -0.37 35.75 -33.45
#